data_AF-A0A7G2K1A0-F1
#
_entry.id   AF-A0A7G2K1A0-F1
#
_cell.length_a   1.000
_cell.length_b   1.000
_cell.length_c   1.000
_cell.angle_alpha   90.00
_cell.angle_beta   90.00
_cell.angle_gamma   90.00
#
_symmetry.space_group_name_H-M   'P 1'
#
loop_
_entity.id
_entity.type
_entity.pdbx_description
1 polymer ?
#
loop_
_entity_poly.entity_id
_entity_poly.type
_entity_poly.pdbx_seq_one_letter_code
_entity_poly.pdbx_strand_id
1 'polypeptide(L)' 'AIRCLKAALNADCDGQAGLQELAGNATMLFYMTEEGQEGRNAFNEKRAPDFSKFRRNP' A
#
# COMPACT_ATOMS: atom_id res chain seq x y z
N ALA A 1 -5.90 -6.97 10.44
CA ALA A 1 -6.99 -6.11 10.94
C ALA A 1 -6.59 -5.30 12.18
N ILE A 2 -6.26 -5.94 13.32
CA ILE A 2 -6.00 -5.23 14.60
C ILE A 2 -4.91 -4.14 14.50
N ARG A 3 -3.82 -4.40 13.76
CA ARG A 3 -2.75 -3.40 13.54
C ARG A 3 -3.19 -2.14 12.77
N CYS A 4 -4.12 -2.25 11.82
CA CYS A 4 -4.60 -1.11 11.03
C CYS A 4 -5.57 -0.25 11.85
N LEU A 5 -6.40 -0.88 12.69
CA LEU A 5 -7.32 -0.18 13.60
C LEU A 5 -6.56 0.59 14.68
N LYS A 6 -5.48 0.02 15.23
CA LYS A 6 -4.62 0.72 16.19
C LYS A 6 -3.92 1.94 15.57
N ALA A 7 -3.36 1.79 14.37
CA ALA A 7 -2.73 2.90 13.65
C ALA A 7 -3.74 4.00 13.26
N ALA A 8 -4.99 3.64 12.91
CA ALA A 8 -6.03 4.61 12.61
C ALA A 8 -6.44 5.45 13.84
N LEU A 9 -6.48 4.83 15.04
CA LEU A 9 -6.74 5.55 16.29
C LEU A 9 -5.56 6.45 16.69
N ASN A 10 -4.32 6.02 16.47
CA ASN A 10 -3.14 6.86 16.73
C ASN A 10 -3.03 8.04 15.73
N ALA A 11 -3.48 7.86 14.48
CA ALA A 11 -3.46 8.92 13.45
C ALA A 11 -4.34 10.13 13.78
N ASP A 12 -5.34 9.99 14.65
CA ASP A 12 -6.21 11.09 15.09
C ASP A 12 -5.51 12.03 16.09
N CYS A 13 -4.53 11.52 16.85
CA CYS A 13 -3.83 12.28 17.90
C CYS A 13 -2.39 12.66 17.52
N ASP A 14 -1.69 11.83 16.73
CA ASP A 14 -0.24 11.95 16.52
C ASP A 14 0.14 12.57 15.16
N GLY A 15 -0.79 13.30 14.51
CA GLY A 15 -0.54 14.09 13.30
C GLY A 15 0.28 13.34 12.24
N GLN A 16 1.47 13.86 11.89
CA GLN A 16 2.35 13.25 10.87
C GLN A 16 2.94 11.88 11.30
N ALA A 17 3.16 11.65 12.59
CA ALA A 17 3.72 10.39 13.10
C ALA A 17 2.68 9.26 13.02
N GLY A 18 1.42 9.55 13.39
CA GLY A 18 0.33 8.58 13.25
C GLY A 18 -0.01 8.27 11.78
N LEU A 19 0.09 9.27 10.89
CA LEU A 19 -0.03 9.04 9.44
C LEU A 19 1.08 8.14 8.89
N GLN A 20 2.31 8.23 9.41
CA GLN A 20 3.41 7.35 8.99
C GLN A 20 3.13 5.88 9.36
N GLU A 21 2.60 5.62 10.56
CA GLU A 21 2.23 4.25 10.96
C GLU A 21 1.08 3.70 10.10
N LEU A 22 0.07 4.53 9.80
CA LEU A 22 -1.05 4.13 8.96
C LEU A 22 -0.62 3.88 7.51
N ALA A 23 0.17 4.79 6.92
CA ALA A 23 0.70 4.67 5.57
C ALA A 23 1.63 3.45 5.44
N GLY A 24 2.47 3.17 6.43
CA GLY A 24 3.33 1.97 6.45
C GLY A 24 2.52 0.66 6.42
N ASN A 25 1.40 0.61 7.14
CA ASN A 25 0.48 -0.52 7.09
C ASN A 25 -0.23 -0.64 5.73
N ALA A 26 -0.61 0.47 5.10
CA ALA A 26 -1.22 0.49 3.78
C ALA A 26 -0.23 0.00 2.69
N THR A 27 1.03 0.44 2.72
CA THR A 27 2.08 -0.03 1.80
C THR A 27 2.30 -1.54 1.94
N MET A 28 2.27 -2.07 3.16
CA MET A 28 2.39 -3.50 3.40
C MET A 28 1.23 -4.28 2.76
N LEU A 29 -0.01 -3.79 2.90
CA LEU A 29 -1.17 -4.41 2.25
C LEU A 29 -1.08 -4.31 0.72
N PHE A 30 -0.65 -3.17 0.19
CA PHE A 30 -0.47 -2.98 -1.25
C PHE A 30 0.58 -3.94 -1.83
N TYR A 31 1.69 -4.17 -1.14
CA TYR A 31 2.71 -5.15 -1.56
C TYR A 31 2.21 -6.59 -1.61
N MET A 32 1.11 -6.91 -0.92
CA MET A 32 0.46 -8.22 -0.98
C MET A 32 -0.53 -8.34 -2.16
N THR A 33 -0.88 -7.24 -2.83
CA THR A 33 -1.78 -7.26 -4.00
C THR A 33 -1.06 -7.65 -5.29
N GLU A 34 -1.80 -8.18 -6.26
CA GLU A 34 -1.26 -8.47 -7.60
C GLU A 34 -0.81 -7.19 -8.32
N GLU A 35 -1.48 -6.07 -8.09
CA GLU A 35 -1.11 -4.76 -8.64
C GLU A 35 0.25 -4.28 -8.10
N GLY A 36 0.49 -4.41 -6.79
CA GLY A 36 1.79 -4.09 -6.19
C GLY A 36 2.91 -5.03 -6.68
N GLN A 37 2.60 -6.30 -6.89
CA GLN A 37 3.56 -7.28 -7.41
C GLN A 37 3.94 -7.03 -8.88
N GLU A 38 3.00 -6.56 -9.71
CA GLU A 38 3.26 -6.21 -11.11
C GLU A 38 4.36 -5.17 -11.25
N GLY A 39 4.31 -4.09 -10.45
CA GLY A 39 5.34 -3.04 -10.46
C GLY A 39 6.73 -3.59 -10.08
N ARG A 40 6.78 -4.43 -9.04
CA ARG A 40 8.03 -5.08 -8.60
C ARG A 40 8.59 -6.02 -9.67
N ASN A 41 7.73 -6.86 -10.25
CA ASN A 41 8.14 -7.85 -11.25
C ASN A 41 8.62 -7.17 -12.53
N ALA A 42 7.91 -6.13 -12.99
CA ALA A 42 8.31 -5.34 -14.15
C ALA A 42 9.68 -4.68 -13.99
N PHE A 43 9.97 -4.15 -12.79
CA PHE A 43 11.29 -3.59 -12.47
C PHE A 43 12.38 -4.66 -12.51
N ASN A 44 12.14 -5.83 -11.90
CA ASN A 44 13.10 -6.95 -11.90
C ASN A 44 13.35 -7.50 -13.31
N GLU A 45 12.30 -7.58 -14.13
CA GLU A 45 12.35 -8.04 -15.52
C GLU A 45 12.80 -6.92 -16.49
N LYS A 46 13.11 -5.72 -16.00
CA LYS A 46 13.52 -4.53 -16.77
C LYS A 46 12.56 -4.18 -17.91
N ARG A 47 11.26 -4.40 -17.71
CA ARG A 47 10.19 -4.04 -18.65
C ARG A 47 9.33 -2.91 -18.08
N ALA A 48 8.53 -2.30 -18.94
CA ALA A 48 7.49 -1.38 -18.47
C ALA A 48 6.43 -2.17 -17.66
N PRO A 49 5.97 -1.65 -16.51
CA PRO A 49 4.86 -2.26 -15.78
C PRO A 49 3.55 -2.07 -16.55
N ASP A 50 2.72 -3.11 -16.57
CA ASP A 50 1.40 -3.04 -17.20
C ASP A 50 0.30 -3.13 -16.14
N PHE A 51 -0.28 -1.98 -15.82
CA PHE A 51 -1.40 -1.87 -14.88
C PHE A 51 -2.77 -1.86 -15.56
N SER A 52 -2.84 -1.98 -16.89
CA SER A 52 -4.11 -1.93 -17.63
C SER A 52 -5.09 -3.04 -17.26
N LYS A 53 -4.55 -4.18 -16.80
CA LYS A 53 -5.31 -5.34 -16.29
C LYS A 53 -6.00 -5.12 -14.94
N PHE A 54 -5.63 -4.09 -14.19
CA PHE A 54 -6.24 -3.79 -12.89
C PHE A 54 -7.34 -2.74 -13.04
N ARG A 55 -8.56 -3.13 -12.68
CA ARG A 55 -9.72 -2.22 -12.72
C ARG A 55 -9.60 -1.18 -11.61
N ARG A 56 -9.70 0.11 -11.97
CA ARG A 56 -9.77 1.19 -10.99
C ARG A 56 -11.11 1.12 -10.25
N ASN A 57 -11.04 0.93 -8.94
CA ASN A 57 -12.21 1.02 -8.07
C ASN A 57 -12.76 2.46 -8.07
N PRO A 58 -14.08 2.62 -7.93
CA PRO A 58 -14.75 3.93 -7.94
C PRO A 58 -14.31 4.83 -6.77
#